data_AF-A0A920PA23-F1
#
_entry.id   AF-A0A920PA23-F1
#
_cell.length_a   1.000
_cell.length_b   1.000
_cell.length_c   1.000
_cell.angle_alpha   90.00
_cell.angle_beta   90.00
_cell.angle_gamma   90.00
#
_symmetry.space_group_name_H-M   'P 1'
#
loop_
_entity.id
_entity.type
_entity.pdbx_description
1 polymer ?
#
loop_
_entity_poly.entity_id
_entity_poly.type
_entity_poly.pdbx_seq_one_letter_code
_entity_poly.pdbx_strand_id
1 'polypeptide(L)'
;MTPVERPLHQELLESVGLSIEEINSSGRSPTNTAYVNHMMTTASMHGLGPSAAALLPCPWTYHLMRERVGPSEHPLYSKWTSFYVEGFLENSVAAWRSFVDRAAEGATESELEAMRYAFMTSSRYEYMFWNMAYTKEVWPV
;
A
#
# COMPACT_ATOMS: atom_id res chain seq x y z
N MET A 1 -9.23 -0.60 -1.46
CA MET A 1 -8.92 -2.00 -1.16
C MET A 1 -9.23 -2.86 -2.37
N THR A 2 -8.33 -3.75 -2.75
CA THR A 2 -8.49 -4.60 -3.93
C THR A 2 -9.66 -5.59 -3.73
N PRO A 3 -10.27 -6.13 -4.81
CA PRO A 3 -11.28 -7.18 -4.68
C PRO A 3 -10.77 -8.43 -3.95
N VAL A 4 -9.47 -8.70 -4.03
CA VAL A 4 -8.81 -9.88 -3.41
C VAL A 4 -8.65 -9.69 -1.91
N GLU A 5 -8.32 -8.48 -1.44
CA GLU A 5 -8.13 -8.18 -0.02
C GLU A 5 -9.43 -7.90 0.74
N ARG A 6 -10.48 -7.48 0.03
CA ARG A 6 -11.74 -7.05 0.66
C ARG A 6 -12.38 -8.10 1.57
N PRO A 7 -12.49 -9.39 1.18
CA PRO A 7 -13.05 -10.42 2.06
C PRO A 7 -12.23 -10.61 3.34
N LEU A 8 -10.89 -10.60 3.23
CA LEU A 8 -10.00 -10.71 4.39
C LEU A 8 -10.28 -9.60 5.40
N HIS A 9 -10.26 -8.34 4.94
CA HIS A 9 -10.43 -7.20 5.83
C HIS A 9 -11.83 -7.13 6.43
N GLN A 10 -12.87 -7.52 5.69
CA GLN A 10 -14.22 -7.60 6.24
C GLN A 10 -14.27 -8.60 7.41
N GLU A 11 -13.73 -9.80 7.23
CA GLU A 11 -13.73 -10.82 8.28
C GLU A 11 -12.86 -10.41 9.49
N LEU A 12 -11.74 -9.70 9.26
CA LEU A 12 -10.92 -9.15 10.34
C LEU A 12 -11.68 -8.07 11.15
N LEU A 13 -12.46 -7.21 10.49
CA LEU A 13 -13.27 -6.19 11.18
C LEU A 13 -14.40 -6.83 12.01
N GLU A 14 -15.11 -7.79 11.42
CA GLU A 14 -16.18 -8.53 12.10
C GLU A 14 -15.66 -9.25 13.35
N SER A 15 -14.45 -9.83 13.27
CA SER A 15 -13.83 -10.54 14.40
C SER A 15 -13.49 -9.65 15.61
N VAL A 16 -13.38 -8.34 15.42
CA VAL A 16 -13.16 -7.36 16.49
C VAL A 16 -14.41 -6.53 16.81
N GLY A 17 -15.56 -6.92 16.26
CA GLY A 17 -16.85 -6.26 16.50
C GLY A 17 -16.99 -4.89 15.83
N LEU A 18 -16.25 -4.64 14.75
CA LEU A 18 -16.33 -3.40 13.97
C LEU A 18 -17.10 -3.62 12.67
N SER A 19 -18.03 -2.72 12.36
CA SER A 19 -18.75 -2.69 11.10
C SER A 19 -18.02 -1.84 10.04
N ILE A 20 -18.28 -2.12 8.76
CA ILE A 20 -17.77 -1.29 7.65
C ILE A 20 -18.28 0.15 7.75
N GLU A 21 -19.47 0.38 8.30
CA GLU A 21 -20.05 1.71 8.46
C GLU A 21 -19.31 2.54 9.51
N GLU A 22 -18.95 1.94 10.64
CA GLU A 22 -18.07 2.55 11.65
C GLU A 22 -16.71 2.90 11.06
N ILE A 23 -16.13 2.02 10.23
CA ILE A 23 -14.85 2.31 9.57
C ILE A 23 -14.99 3.45 8.56
N ASN A 24 -16.04 3.46 7.74
CA ASN A 24 -16.24 4.52 6.74
C ASN A 24 -16.49 5.89 7.37
N SER A 25 -17.05 5.94 8.59
CA SER A 25 -17.25 7.18 9.34
C SER A 25 -16.00 7.65 10.10
N SER A 26 -14.98 6.80 10.28
CA SER A 26 -13.80 7.07 11.12
C SER A 26 -12.78 8.08 10.56
N GLY A 27 -13.03 8.69 9.39
CA GLY A 27 -12.13 9.67 8.79
C GLY A 27 -10.75 9.10 8.42
N ARG A 28 -9.88 9.94 7.86
CA ARG A 28 -8.51 9.54 7.49
C ARG A 28 -7.51 10.24 8.39
N SER A 29 -6.51 9.50 8.85
CA SER A 29 -5.37 10.09 9.56
C SER A 29 -4.60 11.07 8.66
N PRO A 30 -3.83 12.02 9.26
CA PRO A 30 -2.96 12.92 8.52
C PRO A 30 -2.05 12.21 7.51
N THR A 31 -1.35 11.16 7.93
CA THR A 31 -0.43 10.41 7.06
C THR A 31 -1.17 9.73 5.91
N ASN A 32 -2.31 9.08 6.16
CA ASN A 32 -3.10 8.44 5.09
C ASN A 32 -3.62 9.46 4.07
N THR A 33 -4.03 10.64 4.55
CA THR A 33 -4.46 11.75 3.69
C THR A 33 -3.32 12.22 2.80
N ALA A 34 -2.14 12.46 3.38
CA ALA A 34 -0.95 12.88 2.63
C ALA A 34 -0.51 11.83 1.60
N TYR A 35 -0.55 10.55 1.96
CA TYR A 35 -0.16 9.47 1.06
C TYR A 35 -1.09 9.37 -0.17
N VAL A 36 -2.41 9.41 0.03
CA VAL A 36 -3.32 9.42 -1.13
C VAL A 36 -3.21 10.70 -1.94
N ASN A 37 -3.05 11.85 -1.31
CA ASN A 37 -2.83 13.09 -2.06
C ASN A 37 -1.58 12.98 -2.93
N HIS A 38 -0.46 12.46 -2.41
CA HIS A 38 0.74 12.19 -3.20
C HIS A 38 0.44 11.32 -4.44
N MET A 39 -0.27 10.20 -4.27
CA MET A 39 -0.62 9.33 -5.40
C MET A 39 -1.55 10.02 -6.41
N MET A 40 -2.58 10.71 -5.94
CA MET A 40 -3.54 11.43 -6.80
C MET A 40 -2.87 12.59 -7.56
N THR A 41 -2.02 13.35 -6.88
CA THR A 41 -1.22 14.44 -7.44
C THR A 41 -0.24 13.90 -8.49
N THR A 42 0.46 12.80 -8.19
CA THR A 42 1.36 12.15 -9.16
C THR A 42 0.59 11.73 -10.40
N ALA A 43 -0.57 11.09 -10.23
CA ALA A 43 -1.43 10.67 -11.33
C ALA A 43 -1.97 11.82 -12.18
N SER A 44 -2.30 12.93 -11.55
CA SER A 44 -2.87 14.09 -12.23
C SER A 44 -1.83 14.91 -13.00
N MET A 45 -0.56 14.90 -12.56
CA MET A 45 0.45 15.84 -13.06
C MET A 45 1.64 15.18 -13.80
N HIS A 46 1.94 13.91 -13.56
CA HIS A 46 3.19 13.30 -14.01
C HIS A 46 3.02 12.11 -14.97
N GLY A 47 1.78 11.76 -15.32
CA GLY A 47 1.51 10.72 -16.32
C GLY A 47 1.75 9.30 -15.84
N LEU A 48 1.65 8.34 -16.76
CA LEU A 48 1.47 6.92 -16.44
C LEU A 48 2.67 6.28 -15.75
N GLY A 49 3.90 6.57 -16.19
CA GLY A 49 5.13 6.02 -15.59
C GLY A 49 5.28 6.39 -14.11
N PRO A 50 5.32 7.69 -13.77
CA PRO A 50 5.36 8.14 -12.38
C PRO A 50 4.16 7.68 -11.54
N SER A 51 2.96 7.61 -12.12
CA SER A 51 1.77 7.05 -11.44
C SER A 51 1.98 5.61 -11.03
N ALA A 52 2.50 4.79 -11.95
CA ALA A 52 2.78 3.39 -11.71
C ALA A 52 3.86 3.21 -10.64
N ALA A 53 4.91 4.03 -10.72
CA ALA A 53 5.98 4.06 -9.73
C ALA A 53 5.47 4.48 -8.33
N ALA A 54 4.51 5.41 -8.24
CA ALA A 54 3.88 5.78 -6.98
C ALA A 54 3.04 4.65 -6.36
N LEU A 55 2.44 3.79 -7.17
CA LEU A 55 1.56 2.70 -6.70
C LEU A 55 2.33 1.42 -6.36
N LEU A 56 3.49 1.20 -6.98
CA LEU A 56 4.28 -0.03 -6.86
C LEU A 56 4.74 -0.38 -5.42
N PRO A 57 5.13 0.57 -4.55
CA PRO A 57 5.61 0.22 -3.21
C PRO A 57 4.59 -0.58 -2.39
N CYS A 58 3.30 -0.25 -2.45
CA CYS A 58 2.26 -0.92 -1.66
C CYS A 58 2.22 -2.45 -1.84
N PRO A 59 1.98 -3.00 -3.05
CA PRO A 59 1.97 -4.45 -3.22
C PRO A 59 3.38 -5.06 -3.03
N TRP A 60 4.45 -4.33 -3.35
CA TRP A 60 5.80 -4.87 -3.27
C TRP A 60 6.30 -5.02 -1.82
N THR A 61 6.12 -4.02 -0.96
CA THR A 61 6.54 -4.10 0.45
C THR A 61 5.78 -5.20 1.19
N TYR A 62 4.49 -5.35 0.92
CA TYR A 62 3.66 -6.43 1.47
C TYR A 62 4.12 -7.81 0.98
N HIS A 63 4.47 -7.95 -0.30
CA HIS A 63 5.05 -9.21 -0.80
C HIS A 63 6.38 -9.54 -0.13
N LEU A 64 7.24 -8.55 0.14
CA LEU A 64 8.52 -8.76 0.84
C LEU A 64 8.34 -9.22 2.29
N MET A 65 7.17 -8.99 2.92
CA MET A 65 6.90 -9.45 4.28
C MET A 65 6.99 -10.97 4.43
N ARG A 66 6.73 -11.74 3.35
CA ARG A 66 6.85 -13.21 3.35
C ARG A 66 8.22 -13.72 3.80
N GLU A 67 9.27 -12.92 3.62
CA GLU A 67 10.64 -13.28 3.98
C GLU A 67 11.00 -12.90 5.42
N ARG A 68 10.19 -12.05 6.06
CA ARG A 68 10.50 -11.42 7.35
C ARG A 68 9.50 -11.75 8.45
N VAL A 69 8.27 -12.10 8.08
CA VAL A 69 7.18 -12.36 9.01
C VAL A 69 6.89 -13.86 9.02
N GLY A 70 6.98 -14.45 10.22
CA GLY A 70 6.67 -15.85 10.46
C GLY A 70 5.23 -16.06 10.95
N PRO A 71 4.85 -17.31 11.25
CA PRO A 71 3.54 -17.60 11.82
C PRO A 71 3.36 -16.88 13.16
N SER A 72 2.12 -16.49 13.46
CA SER A 72 1.72 -15.86 14.72
C SER A 72 0.74 -16.78 15.47
N GLU A 73 0.85 -16.86 16.79
CA GLU A 73 -0.12 -17.57 17.63
C GLU A 73 -1.43 -16.78 17.82
N HIS A 74 -1.38 -15.46 17.65
CA HIS A 74 -2.58 -14.63 17.74
C HIS A 74 -3.49 -14.87 16.52
N PRO A 75 -4.78 -15.19 16.70
CA PRO A 75 -5.66 -15.64 15.61
C PRO A 75 -5.80 -14.61 14.49
N LEU A 76 -5.94 -13.32 14.83
CA LEU A 76 -6.06 -12.25 13.83
C LEU A 76 -4.78 -12.02 13.04
N TYR A 77 -3.64 -11.98 13.73
CA TYR A 77 -2.35 -11.74 13.09
C TYR A 77 -1.97 -12.96 12.25
N SER A 78 -2.17 -14.18 12.75
CA SER A 78 -1.95 -15.40 11.96
C SER A 78 -2.68 -15.34 10.63
N LYS A 79 -3.96 -14.98 10.68
CA LYS A 79 -4.81 -14.92 9.50
C LYS A 79 -4.40 -13.82 8.52
N TRP A 80 -4.09 -12.63 9.05
CA TRP A 80 -3.59 -11.52 8.25
C TRP A 80 -2.25 -11.87 7.59
N THR A 81 -1.30 -12.44 8.36
CA THR A 81 0.02 -12.82 7.84
C THR A 81 -0.07 -13.93 6.81
N SER A 82 -0.90 -14.96 7.04
CA SER A 82 -1.10 -16.07 6.11
C SER A 82 -1.49 -15.55 4.72
N PHE A 83 -2.44 -14.63 4.63
CA PHE A 83 -2.86 -14.07 3.34
C PHE A 83 -1.71 -13.40 2.56
N TYR A 84 -0.85 -12.63 3.24
CA TYR A 84 0.25 -11.92 2.56
C TYR A 84 1.49 -12.80 2.32
N VAL A 85 1.68 -13.86 3.13
CA VAL A 85 2.82 -14.79 3.01
C VAL A 85 2.56 -15.93 2.01
N GLU A 86 1.30 -16.30 1.78
CA GLU A 86 0.89 -17.40 0.87
C GLU A 86 1.11 -17.12 -0.63
N GLY A 87 1.77 -16.01 -0.98
CA GLY A 87 2.24 -15.76 -2.35
C GLY A 87 1.17 -15.24 -3.32
N PHE A 88 -0.04 -14.94 -2.85
CA PHE A 88 -1.13 -14.37 -3.69
C PHE A 88 -0.73 -13.08 -4.43
N LEU A 89 0.25 -12.34 -3.90
CA LEU A 89 0.74 -11.11 -4.50
C LEU A 89 1.87 -11.31 -5.52
N GLU A 90 2.49 -12.48 -5.62
CA GLU A 90 3.73 -12.67 -6.39
C GLU A 90 3.57 -12.29 -7.87
N ASN A 91 2.56 -12.85 -8.54
CA ASN A 91 2.28 -12.54 -9.96
C ASN A 91 1.87 -11.07 -10.15
N SER A 92 1.11 -10.51 -9.21
CA SER A 92 0.69 -9.10 -9.25
C SER A 92 1.89 -8.16 -9.13
N VAL A 93 2.79 -8.41 -8.17
CA VAL A 93 4.01 -7.63 -7.96
C VAL A 93 4.95 -7.76 -9.16
N ALA A 94 5.12 -8.96 -9.71
CA ALA A 94 5.90 -9.16 -10.92
C ALA A 94 5.33 -8.35 -12.11
N ALA A 95 4.02 -8.35 -12.29
CA ALA A 95 3.35 -7.58 -13.34
C ALA A 95 3.52 -6.05 -13.14
N TRP A 96 3.37 -5.56 -11.91
CA TRP A 96 3.59 -4.15 -11.58
C TRP A 96 5.03 -3.71 -11.80
N ARG A 97 6.01 -4.50 -11.36
CA ARG A 97 7.44 -4.22 -11.57
C ARG A 97 7.75 -4.16 -13.06
N SER A 98 7.31 -5.18 -13.81
CA SER A 98 7.50 -5.24 -15.26
C SER A 98 6.82 -4.08 -16.00
N PHE A 99 5.68 -3.60 -15.51
CA PHE A 99 5.02 -2.43 -16.07
C PHE A 99 5.81 -1.13 -15.83
N VAL A 100 6.34 -0.94 -14.63
CA VAL A 100 7.22 0.20 -14.30
C VAL A 100 8.51 0.14 -15.11
N ASP A 101 9.12 -1.04 -15.25
CA ASP A 101 10.33 -1.24 -16.06
C ASP A 101 10.10 -0.85 -17.52
N ARG A 102 9.01 -1.32 -18.14
CA ARG A 102 8.63 -0.93 -19.51
C ARG A 102 8.35 0.56 -19.64
N ALA A 103 7.74 1.18 -18.64
CA ALA A 103 7.52 2.63 -18.67
C ALA A 103 8.84 3.41 -18.63
N ALA A 104 9.87 2.87 -17.96
CA ALA A 104 11.19 3.48 -17.88
C ALA A 104 12.01 3.36 -19.17
N GLU A 105 11.84 2.28 -19.96
CA GLU A 105 12.62 2.05 -21.20
C GLU A 105 12.53 3.19 -22.23
N GLY A 106 11.37 3.85 -22.30
CA GLY A 106 11.12 4.98 -23.22
C GLY A 106 11.05 6.35 -22.56
N ALA A 107 11.32 6.43 -21.25
CA ALA A 107 11.16 7.66 -20.48
C ALA A 107 12.32 8.64 -20.72
N THR A 108 12.00 9.92 -20.72
CA THR A 108 13.00 10.98 -20.65
C THR A 108 13.67 11.00 -19.27
N GLU A 109 14.84 11.64 -19.15
CA GLU A 109 15.52 11.80 -17.86
C GLU A 109 14.60 12.46 -16.79
N SER A 110 13.82 13.47 -17.20
CA SER A 110 12.87 14.12 -16.31
C SER A 110 11.75 13.19 -15.83
N GLU A 111 11.29 12.27 -16.68
CA GLU A 111 10.27 11.29 -16.30
C GLU A 111 10.86 10.21 -15.40
N LEU A 112 12.08 9.75 -15.67
CA LEU A 112 12.79 8.80 -14.82
C LEU A 112 12.99 9.37 -13.41
N GLU A 113 13.38 10.63 -13.29
CA GLU A 113 13.49 11.31 -12.00
C GLU A 113 12.13 11.44 -11.30
N ALA A 114 11.06 11.75 -12.03
CA ALA A 114 9.70 11.76 -11.48
C ALA A 114 9.26 10.36 -11.00
N MET A 115 9.60 9.30 -11.74
CA MET A 115 9.34 7.91 -11.34
C MET A 115 10.10 7.54 -10.07
N ARG A 116 11.40 7.86 -9.98
CA ARG A 116 12.21 7.64 -8.78
C ARG A 116 11.65 8.38 -7.57
N TYR A 117 11.33 9.66 -7.75
CA TYR A 117 10.76 10.49 -6.69
C TYR A 117 9.42 9.92 -6.20
N ALA A 118 8.54 9.55 -7.13
CA ALA A 118 7.23 8.98 -6.82
C ALA A 118 7.36 7.67 -6.03
N PHE A 119 8.20 6.75 -6.49
CA PHE A 119 8.46 5.48 -5.82
C PHE A 119 9.02 5.68 -4.41
N MET A 120 10.09 6.47 -4.27
CA MET A 120 10.74 6.70 -2.98
C MET A 120 9.83 7.40 -1.97
N THR A 121 9.00 8.33 -2.45
CA THR A 121 8.02 9.03 -1.60
C THR A 121 6.94 8.08 -1.12
N SER A 122 6.39 7.24 -2.00
CA SER A 122 5.43 6.21 -1.60
C SER A 122 6.04 5.18 -0.64
N SER A 123 7.31 4.78 -0.81
CA SER A 123 7.99 3.90 0.16
C SER A 123 8.13 4.53 1.55
N ARG A 124 8.39 5.84 1.64
CA ARG A 124 8.38 6.57 2.92
C ARG A 124 6.99 6.55 3.54
N TYR A 125 5.96 6.79 2.73
CA TYR A 125 4.58 6.74 3.21
C TYR A 125 4.14 5.34 3.65
N GLU A 126 4.61 4.26 3.01
CA GLU A 126 4.38 2.88 3.49
C GLU A 126 4.91 2.70 4.92
N TYR A 127 6.15 3.13 5.19
CA TYR A 127 6.69 3.10 6.56
C TYR A 127 5.84 3.94 7.52
N MET A 128 5.45 5.14 7.11
CA MET A 128 4.61 6.02 7.93
C MET A 128 3.21 5.45 8.13
N PHE A 129 2.67 4.67 7.18
CA PHE A 129 1.37 3.99 7.28
C PHE A 129 1.38 2.93 8.39
N TRP A 130 2.48 2.19 8.54
CA TRP A 130 2.67 1.29 9.68
C TRP A 130 2.78 2.06 10.99
N ASN A 131 3.58 3.13 10.99
CA ASN A 131 3.78 3.94 12.19
C ASN A 131 2.49 4.62 12.66
N MET A 132 1.69 5.21 11.75
CA MET A 132 0.45 5.90 12.11
C MET A 132 -0.56 4.95 12.76
N ALA A 133 -0.61 3.68 12.35
CA ALA A 133 -1.47 2.67 12.96
C ALA A 133 -0.95 2.30 14.37
N TYR A 134 0.35 2.11 14.52
CA TYR A 134 0.99 1.78 15.80
C TYR A 134 0.82 2.90 16.84
N THR A 135 1.02 4.16 16.44
CA THR A 135 0.88 5.33 17.31
C THR A 135 -0.55 5.86 17.42
N LYS A 136 -1.50 5.27 16.67
CA LYS A 136 -2.89 5.72 16.57
C LYS A 136 -2.99 7.20 16.22
N GLU A 137 -2.29 7.60 15.16
CA GLU A 137 -2.21 8.99 14.70
C GLU A 137 -3.62 9.56 14.43
N VAL A 138 -3.88 10.72 15.02
CA VAL A 138 -5.07 11.54 14.79
C VAL A 138 -4.66 12.94 14.37
N TRP A 139 -5.61 13.71 13.82
CA TRP A 139 -5.40 15.14 13.62
C TRP A 139 -5.15 15.83 14.96
N PRO A 140 -4.13 16.71 15.06
CA PRO A 140 -3.79 17.38 16.31
C PRO A 140 -4.67 18.59 16.63
N VAL A 141 -5.76 18.79 15.88
CA VAL A 141 -6.67 19.95 15.93
C VAL A 141 -8.13 19.52 15.83
#